data_AF-A0A835F5K6-F1
#
_entry.id   AF-A0A835F5K6-F1
#
_cell.length_a   1.000
_cell.length_b   1.000
_cell.length_c   1.000
_cell.angle_alpha   90.00
_cell.angle_beta   90.00
_cell.angle_gamma   90.00
#
_symmetry.space_group_name_H-M   'P 1'
#
loop_
_entity.id
_entity.type
_entity.pdbx_description
1 polymer ?
#
loop_
_entity_poly.entity_id
_entity_poly.type
_entity_poly.pdbx_seq_one_letter_code
_entity_poly.pdbx_strand_id
1 'polypeptide(L)'
;MSTANKLLEWWLQLRGRHNRLKQRGLDSVVMLTIWCLWKERNSRTFNICPASTVQQVIGKILGKGDLWARAGAKWMGALGWLETSPLA
;
A
#
# COMPACT_ATOMS: atom_id res chain seq x y z
N MET A 1 18.69 -13.02 -11.31
CA MET A 1 17.24 -12.69 -11.29
C MET A 1 17.01 -11.41 -10.49
N SER A 2 16.54 -10.34 -11.13
CA SER A 2 16.28 -9.03 -10.49
C SER A 2 15.13 -9.11 -9.48
N THR A 3 15.26 -8.45 -8.32
CA THR A 3 14.24 -8.41 -7.24
C THR A 3 12.88 -7.92 -7.72
N ALA A 4 12.84 -7.08 -8.76
CA ALA A 4 11.60 -6.62 -9.39
C ALA A 4 10.78 -7.78 -9.99
N ASN A 5 11.45 -8.78 -10.58
CA ASN A 5 10.77 -9.94 -11.15
C ASN A 5 10.12 -10.80 -10.05
N LYS A 6 10.74 -10.90 -8.87
CA LYS A 6 10.18 -11.63 -7.72
C LYS A 6 8.93 -10.94 -7.16
N LEU A 7 8.92 -9.61 -7.09
CA LEU A 7 7.75 -8.84 -6.66
C LEU A 7 6.59 -9.00 -7.63
N LEU A 8 6.86 -8.94 -8.94
CA LEU A 8 5.85 -9.10 -9.98
C LEU A 8 5.25 -10.51 -9.95
N GLU A 9 6.08 -11.55 -9.87
CA GLU A 9 5.60 -12.93 -9.77
C GLU A 9 4.74 -13.16 -8.52
N TRP A 10 5.20 -12.69 -7.36
CA TRP A 10 4.44 -12.79 -6.10
C TRP A 10 3.08 -12.07 -6.22
N TRP A 11 3.05 -10.87 -6.80
CA TRP A 11 1.82 -10.13 -6.99
C TRP A 11 0.85 -10.87 -7.93
N LEU A 12 1.33 -11.36 -9.08
CA LEU A 12 0.49 -12.11 -10.01
C LEU A 12 -0.11 -13.38 -9.36
N GLN A 13 0.68 -14.10 -8.56
CA GLN A 13 0.20 -15.24 -7.78
C GLN A 13 -0.85 -14.83 -6.74
N LEU A 14 -0.63 -13.71 -6.04
CA LEU A 14 -1.58 -13.17 -5.07
C LEU A 14 -2.91 -12.81 -5.75
N ARG A 15 -2.89 -12.14 -6.91
CA ARG A 15 -4.12 -11.80 -7.67
C ARG A 15 -4.91 -13.05 -8.06
N GLY A 16 -4.23 -14.10 -8.53
CA GLY A 16 -4.87 -15.34 -8.98
C GLY A 16 -5.69 -16.05 -7.90
N ARG A 17 -5.41 -15.80 -6.62
CA ARG A 17 -6.07 -16.46 -5.47
C ARG A 17 -7.35 -15.77 -4.99
N HIS A 18 -7.70 -14.60 -5.52
CA HIS A 18 -8.81 -13.78 -5.01
C HIS A 18 -9.85 -13.42 -6.07
N ASN A 19 -11.11 -13.21 -5.65
CA ASN A 19 -12.18 -12.72 -6.53
C ASN A 19 -11.88 -11.28 -7.02
N ARG A 20 -12.40 -10.91 -8.18
CA ARG A 20 -12.14 -9.64 -8.91
C ARG A 20 -12.31 -8.37 -8.06
N LEU A 21 -13.26 -8.36 -7.12
CA LEU A 21 -13.46 -7.26 -6.17
C LEU A 21 -12.26 -7.11 -5.21
N LYS A 22 -11.80 -8.23 -4.64
CA LYS A 22 -10.66 -8.29 -3.72
C LYS A 22 -9.33 -8.05 -4.44
N GLN A 23 -9.20 -8.50 -5.69
CA GLN A 23 -8.04 -8.21 -6.54
C GLN A 23 -7.81 -6.70 -6.70
N ARG A 24 -8.86 -5.93 -7.00
CA ARG A 24 -8.75 -4.47 -7.16
C ARG A 24 -8.29 -3.77 -5.88
N GLY A 25 -8.82 -4.19 -4.74
CA GLY A 25 -8.36 -3.69 -3.44
C GLY A 25 -6.88 -4.00 -3.20
N LEU A 26 -6.48 -5.25 -3.44
CA LEU A 26 -5.09 -5.69 -3.27
C LEU A 26 -4.14 -4.92 -4.19
N ASP A 27 -4.52 -4.72 -5.45
CA ASP A 27 -3.74 -3.95 -6.41
C ASP A 27 -3.55 -2.50 -5.92
N SER A 28 -4.61 -1.87 -5.39
CA SER A 28 -4.53 -0.53 -4.82
C SER A 28 -3.59 -0.45 -3.62
N VAL A 29 -3.63 -1.43 -2.71
CA VAL A 29 -2.76 -1.46 -1.52
C VAL A 29 -1.30 -1.70 -1.90
N VAL A 30 -1.04 -2.63 -2.83
CA VAL A 30 0.32 -2.89 -3.33
C VAL A 30 0.88 -1.66 -4.04
N MET A 31 0.11 -1.01 -4.92
CA MET A 31 0.51 0.24 -5.56
C MET A 31 0.77 1.35 -4.54
N LEU A 32 -0.09 1.52 -3.53
CA LEU A 32 0.11 2.50 -2.46
C LEU A 32 1.40 2.24 -1.68
N THR A 33 1.71 0.98 -1.42
CA THR A 33 2.92 0.56 -0.71
C THR A 33 4.16 0.89 -1.52
N ILE A 34 4.20 0.48 -2.80
CA ILE A 34 5.29 0.80 -3.73
C ILE A 34 5.46 2.32 -3.84
N TRP A 35 4.36 3.07 -3.97
CA TRP A 35 4.36 4.53 -4.05
C TRP A 35 4.94 5.18 -2.78
N CYS A 36 4.55 4.72 -1.59
CA CYS A 36 5.10 5.23 -0.33
C CYS A 36 6.59 4.95 -0.20
N LEU A 37 7.06 3.76 -0.60
CA LEU A 37 8.48 3.42 -0.60
C LEU A 37 9.28 4.28 -1.60
N TRP A 38 8.72 4.50 -2.79
CA TRP A 38 9.31 5.40 -3.78
C TRP A 38 9.44 6.83 -3.24
N LYS A 39 8.39 7.36 -2.60
CA LYS A 39 8.44 8.70 -1.97
C LYS A 39 9.46 8.79 -0.84
N GLU A 40 9.56 7.76 0.00
CA GLU A 40 10.54 7.70 1.08
C GLU A 40 11.97 7.72 0.53
N ARG A 41 12.26 6.91 -0.50
CA ARG A 41 13.55 6.90 -1.19
C ARG A 41 13.87 8.26 -1.82
N ASN A 42 12.89 8.90 -2.46
CA ASN A 42 13.07 10.22 -3.04
C ASN A 42 13.32 11.29 -1.99
N SER A 43 12.62 11.27 -0.85
CA SER A 43 12.85 12.24 0.22
C SER A 43 14.27 12.13 0.79
N ARG A 44 14.83 10.93 0.87
CA ARG A 44 16.23 10.72 1.28
C ARG A 44 17.22 11.27 0.26
N THR A 45 16.92 11.11 -1.03
CA THR A 45 17.83 11.47 -2.12
C THR A 45 17.78 12.97 -2.44
N PHE A 46 16.59 13.56 -2.48
CA PHE A 46 16.39 14.93 -2.94
C PHE A 46 16.19 15.95 -1.81
N ASN A 47 15.67 15.53 -0.66
CA ASN A 47 15.41 16.43 0.48
C ASN A 47 16.38 16.24 1.64
N ILE A 48 17.37 15.34 1.51
CA ILE A 48 18.36 15.00 2.55
C ILE A 48 17.65 14.70 3.90
N CYS A 49 16.44 14.15 3.84
CA CYS A 49 15.70 13.83 5.06
C CYS A 49 16.31 12.58 5.70
N PRO A 50 16.37 12.53 7.04
CA PRO A 50 16.74 11.32 7.74
C PRO A 50 15.79 10.17 7.38
N ALA A 51 16.34 8.95 7.39
CA ALA A 51 15.58 7.75 7.07
C ALA A 51 14.40 7.58 8.04
N SER A 52 13.18 7.54 7.51
CA SER A 52 12.02 7.14 8.33
C SER A 52 12.20 5.71 8.81
N THR A 53 11.74 5.42 10.03
CA THR A 53 11.67 4.06 10.54
C THR A 53 10.62 3.24 9.78
N VAL A 54 10.74 1.92 9.82
CA VAL A 54 9.75 1.02 9.20
C VAL A 54 8.34 1.30 9.74
N GLN A 55 8.22 1.53 11.05
CA GLN A 55 6.96 1.89 11.71
C GLN A 55 6.35 3.18 11.15
N GLN A 56 7.15 4.21 10.91
CA GLN A 56 6.68 5.47 10.32
C GLN A 56 6.19 5.28 8.87
N VAL A 57 6.89 4.46 8.09
CA VAL A 57 6.47 4.16 6.71
C VAL A 57 5.17 3.36 6.69
N ILE A 58 5.03 2.36 7.57
CA ILE A 58 3.78 1.60 7.76
C ILE A 58 2.64 2.54 8.15
N GLY A 59 2.85 3.42 9.13
CA GLY A 59 1.85 4.41 9.55
C GLY A 59 1.41 5.32 8.40
N LYS A 60 2.35 5.78 7.56
CA LYS A 60 2.04 6.57 6.35
C LYS A 60 1.22 5.79 5.31
N ILE A 61 1.44 4.47 5.18
CA ILE A 61 0.67 3.61 4.27
C ILE A 61 -0.74 3.41 4.81
N LEU A 62 -0.87 3.01 6.08
CA LEU A 62 -2.16 2.77 6.73
C LEU A 62 -3.04 4.04 6.73
N GLY A 63 -2.48 5.17 7.15
CA GLY A 63 -3.20 6.44 7.19
C GLY A 63 -3.67 6.93 5.82
N LYS A 64 -2.88 6.71 4.76
CA LYS A 64 -3.33 7.00 3.39
C LYS A 64 -4.43 6.05 2.93
N GLY A 65 -4.33 4.78 3.29
CA GLY A 65 -5.37 3.80 2.97
C GLY A 65 -6.70 4.15 3.65
N ASP A 66 -6.66 4.58 4.90
CA ASP A 66 -7.84 5.05 5.64
C ASP A 66 -8.44 6.30 4.99
N LEU A 67 -7.60 7.30 4.67
CA LEU A 67 -8.04 8.50 3.95
C LEU A 67 -8.72 8.17 2.62
N TRP A 68 -8.15 7.26 1.84
CA TRP A 68 -8.71 6.83 0.56
C TRP A 68 -10.04 6.09 0.74
N ALA A 69 -10.14 5.21 1.74
CA ALA A 69 -11.39 4.53 2.08
C ALA A 69 -12.48 5.53 2.45
N ARG A 70 -12.18 6.51 3.32
CA ARG A 70 -13.10 7.60 3.71
C ARG A 70 -13.48 8.50 2.54
N ALA A 71 -12.57 8.72 1.59
CA ALA A 71 -12.83 9.46 0.35
C ALA A 71 -13.67 8.67 -0.68
N GLY A 72 -14.12 7.45 -0.36
CA GLY A 72 -15.01 6.65 -1.20
C GLY A 72 -14.32 5.61 -2.08
N ALA A 73 -13.06 5.24 -1.79
CA ALA A 73 -12.41 4.10 -2.45
C ALA A 73 -13.06 2.78 -2.02
N LYS A 74 -14.16 2.41 -2.70
CA LYS A 74 -15.01 1.23 -2.42
C LYS A 74 -14.23 -0.08 -2.26
N TRP A 75 -13.11 -0.21 -2.97
CA TRP A 75 -12.26 -1.41 -2.98
C TRP A 75 -11.38 -1.55 -1.72
N MET A 76 -11.12 -0.45 -1.02
CA MET A 76 -10.40 -0.46 0.26
C MET A 76 -11.34 -0.82 1.40
N GLY A 77 -12.58 -0.33 1.36
CA GLY A 77 -13.64 -0.82 2.26
C GLY A 77 -13.87 -2.34 2.13
N ALA A 78 -13.83 -2.87 0.90
CA ALA A 78 -13.95 -4.31 0.64
C ALA A 78 -12.80 -5.19 1.20
N LEU A 79 -11.68 -4.57 1.62
CA LEU A 79 -10.57 -5.23 2.30
C LEU A 79 -10.65 -5.12 3.83
N GLY A 80 -11.70 -4.52 4.39
CA GLY A 80 -11.88 -4.33 5.83
C GLY A 80 -11.12 -3.12 6.39
N TRP A 81 -10.63 -2.21 5.54
CA TRP A 81 -9.84 -1.06 5.99
C TRP A 81 -10.60 -0.07 6.89
N LEU A 82 -11.94 -0.05 6.77
CA LEU A 82 -12.82 0.74 7.63
C LEU A 82 -13.05 0.10 9.01
N GLU A 83 -12.89 -1.22 9.13
CA GLU A 83 -13.15 -1.98 10.36
C GLU A 83 -11.92 -2.02 11.28
N THR A 84 -10.74 -1.75 10.73
CA THR A 84 -9.45 -1.72 11.45
C THR A 84 -9.02 -0.32 11.91
N SER A 85 -9.83 0.71 11.69
CA SER A 85 -9.48 2.09 12.04
C SER A 85 -9.75 2.32 13.54
N PRO A 86 -8.76 2.72 14.36
CA PRO A 86 -8.98 3.03 15.78
C PRO A 86 -9.79 4.34 16.01
N LEU A 87 -10.32 4.93 14.94
CA LEU A 87 -11.13 6.16 14.91
C LEU A 87 -12.47 5.91 14.19
N ALA A 88 -12.99 4.68 14.25
CA ALA A 88 -14.35 4.33 13.85
C ALA A 88 -15.27 4.33 15.08
#